data_AF-A0AB36Z344-F1
#
_entry.id   AF-A0AB36Z344-F1
#
_cell.length_a   1.000
_cell.length_b   1.000
_cell.length_c   1.000
_cell.angle_alpha   90.00
_cell.angle_beta   90.00
_cell.angle_gamma   90.00
#
_symmetry.space_group_name_H-M   'P 1'
#
loop_
_entity.id
_entity.type
_entity.pdbx_description
1 polymer ?
#
loop_
_entity_poly.entity_id
_entity_poly.type
_entity_poly.pdbx_seq_one_letter_code
_entity_poly.pdbx_strand_id
1 'polypeptide(L)'
;MFTSTEFCLTAPPFENLVQEPTKSFKDWVDFFLDEQISKKTKTDSAEQYLSQLIQHIDLSSMSWLDQPEHAATHFLEEHHKICGIFQDYLSRRKQGGQREYFATVSHAFEFLYRVAPTKMVDGSWLYSTLEHADQPALKDLIHIYLEELGLGHPQANHVTMYQDLLNNYELTAYSEQLDDRYYEQAAVQLALAYAPAEYLPLVIGFNLGYEQLPLHLLITNYELAELGINPHYFNVHITIDNAHNGHAQKSLQAFLDLYRSAEHPERYLEMVKQGYLLNDIGKSSTQIVRELDLDAQVLKLFQQKALIGQYIHNQKCQFSGKTINEWLSQPEQIQDFLQVMMDKGWIQRGLSVEQSRFWKLIDDPDGKMFGVFNATEKQIIRDWIQGPELARRLSSHQLRTQTPIISRQEQHKLEELRLHLKRCDNNEEKLEILTPYVAPHCHYQQLGLWATQQVSKILFPFQTQAVQFS
;
A
#
# COMPACT_ATOMS: atom_id res chain seq x y z
N MET A 1 10.70 4.95 -33.78
CA MET A 1 11.78 5.78 -33.22
C MET A 1 11.36 6.14 -31.81
N PHE A 2 11.76 5.33 -30.84
CA PHE A 2 11.50 5.58 -29.43
C PHE A 2 12.68 6.42 -28.92
N THR A 3 12.44 7.69 -28.60
CA THR A 3 13.43 8.50 -27.88
C THR A 3 13.25 8.22 -26.40
N SER A 4 14.17 7.39 -25.90
CA SER A 4 14.47 7.20 -24.48
C SER A 4 14.95 8.51 -23.87
N THR A 5 14.37 8.91 -22.75
CA THR A 5 14.98 9.87 -21.83
C THR A 5 15.28 9.13 -20.53
N GLU A 6 16.51 8.61 -20.48
CA GLU A 6 17.17 8.14 -19.27
C GLU A 6 17.55 9.34 -18.41
N PHE A 7 17.11 9.35 -17.16
CA PHE A 7 17.85 9.99 -16.06
C PHE A 7 18.04 8.91 -14.99
N CYS A 8 19.14 8.18 -15.12
CA CYS A 8 19.64 7.28 -14.09
C CYS A 8 20.63 8.08 -13.24
N LEU A 9 20.20 8.52 -12.05
CA LEU A 9 21.11 8.97 -11.00
C LEU A 9 21.26 7.82 -10.00
N THR A 10 22.38 7.12 -10.09
CA THR A 10 22.83 6.17 -9.09
C THR A 10 23.26 6.95 -7.84
N ALA A 11 22.51 6.85 -6.74
CA ALA A 11 22.95 7.31 -5.43
C ALA A 11 24.05 6.36 -4.89
N PRO A 12 25.09 6.87 -4.21
CA PRO A 12 26.14 6.03 -3.66
C PRO A 12 25.65 5.32 -2.37
N PRO A 13 26.12 4.09 -2.08
CA PRO A 13 25.78 3.39 -0.85
C PRO A 13 26.47 4.06 0.35
N PHE A 14 25.72 4.20 1.44
CA PHE A 14 26.21 4.65 2.74
C PHE A 14 27.34 3.73 3.24
N GLU A 15 28.53 4.29 3.48
CA GLU A 15 29.58 3.61 4.26
C GLU A 15 30.01 4.45 5.47
N ASN A 16 29.81 3.83 6.65
CA ASN A 16 30.56 3.94 7.91
C ASN A 16 30.56 5.26 8.70
N LEU A 17 29.61 5.35 9.64
CA LEU A 17 29.83 5.90 10.98
C LEU A 17 29.36 4.87 12.01
N VAL A 18 30.21 4.55 12.99
CA VAL A 18 29.87 3.71 14.14
C VAL A 18 28.81 4.46 14.96
N GLN A 19 27.54 4.12 14.74
CA GLN A 19 26.36 4.64 15.45
C GLN A 19 25.61 3.45 16.06
N GLU A 20 24.81 3.69 17.10
CA GLU A 20 23.78 2.73 17.55
C GLU A 20 23.06 2.14 16.33
N PRO A 21 22.64 0.85 16.34
CA PRO A 21 22.03 0.24 15.17
C PRO A 21 20.89 1.13 14.70
N THR A 22 21.08 1.76 13.53
CA THR A 22 20.08 2.63 12.91
C THR A 22 18.84 1.78 12.71
N LYS A 23 17.72 2.19 13.32
CA LYS A 23 16.43 1.51 13.14
C LYS A 23 16.19 1.30 11.64
N SER A 24 15.84 0.07 11.26
CA SER A 24 15.40 -0.23 9.91
C SER A 24 14.08 0.49 9.61
N PHE A 25 13.69 0.63 8.34
CA PHE A 25 12.40 1.23 8.00
C PHE A 25 11.23 0.45 8.58
N LYS A 26 11.34 -0.89 8.60
CA LYS A 26 10.36 -1.74 9.27
C LYS A 26 10.30 -1.47 10.77
N ASP A 27 11.44 -1.29 11.44
CA ASP A 27 11.45 -0.94 12.88
C ASP A 27 10.78 0.41 13.14
N TRP A 28 10.91 1.38 12.23
CA TRP A 28 10.19 2.65 12.31
C TRP A 28 8.68 2.48 12.14
N VAL A 29 8.24 1.69 11.17
CA VAL A 29 6.81 1.35 11.00
C VAL A 29 6.26 0.69 12.26
N ASP A 30 6.94 -0.34 12.78
CA ASP A 30 6.54 -1.04 14.00
C ASP A 30 6.49 -0.07 15.20
N PHE A 31 7.47 0.83 15.33
CA PHE A 31 7.52 1.85 16.39
C PHE A 31 6.33 2.82 16.34
N PHE A 32 5.97 3.35 15.16
CA PHE A 32 4.86 4.30 15.05
C PHE A 32 3.49 3.63 15.18
N LEU A 33 3.39 2.32 14.89
CA LEU A 33 2.18 1.53 15.05
C LEU A 33 2.03 0.90 16.44
N ASP A 34 3.05 0.92 17.29
CA ASP A 34 2.95 0.36 18.65
C ASP A 34 2.04 1.21 19.55
N GLU A 35 0.90 0.65 20.00
CA GLU A 35 -0.07 1.32 20.88
C GLU A 35 0.50 1.65 22.28
N GLN A 36 1.58 0.98 22.71
CA GLN A 36 2.18 1.17 24.03
C GLN A 36 3.11 2.40 24.07
N ILE A 37 3.56 2.88 22.91
CA ILE A 37 4.44 4.04 22.80
C ILE A 37 3.60 5.31 22.82
N SER A 38 3.90 6.19 23.77
CA SER A 38 3.16 7.43 23.95
C SER A 38 3.21 8.34 22.72
N LYS A 39 2.13 9.09 22.48
CA LYS A 39 2.06 10.09 21.39
C LYS A 39 3.22 11.08 21.46
N LYS A 40 3.59 11.53 22.66
CA LYS A 40 4.73 12.43 22.86
C LYS A 40 6.04 11.83 22.35
N THR A 41 6.35 10.59 22.74
CA THR A 41 7.56 9.90 22.27
C THR A 41 7.57 9.70 20.76
N LYS A 42 6.41 9.42 20.15
CA LYS A 42 6.27 9.33 18.69
C LYS A 42 6.51 10.69 18.02
N THR A 43 5.99 11.77 18.60
CA THR A 43 6.17 13.15 18.11
C THR A 43 7.64 13.57 18.16
N ASP A 44 8.31 13.37 19.30
CA ASP A 44 9.74 13.69 19.46
C ASP A 44 10.61 12.91 18.45
N SER A 45 10.24 11.64 18.18
CA SER A 45 10.97 10.80 17.21
C SER A 45 10.65 11.17 15.76
N ALA A 46 9.41 11.56 15.47
CA ALA A 46 8.98 12.03 14.15
C ALA A 46 9.68 13.33 13.77
N GLU A 47 9.81 14.28 14.69
CA GLU A 47 10.56 15.52 14.48
C GLU A 47 12.01 15.22 14.08
N GLN A 48 12.69 14.36 14.84
CA GLN A 48 14.06 13.94 14.53
C GLN A 48 14.16 13.27 13.16
N TYR A 49 13.27 12.32 12.86
CA TYR A 49 13.23 11.61 11.59
C TYR A 49 13.02 12.55 10.40
N LEU A 50 12.00 13.42 10.47
CA LEU A 50 11.66 14.36 9.40
C LEU A 50 12.76 15.41 9.23
N SER A 51 13.34 15.92 10.31
CA SER A 51 14.43 16.90 10.25
C SER A 51 15.67 16.38 9.53
N GLN A 52 15.99 15.09 9.66
CA GLN A 52 17.08 14.43 8.96
C GLN A 52 16.72 14.18 7.49
N LEU A 53 15.49 13.73 7.25
CA LEU A 53 14.99 13.42 5.91
C LEU A 53 15.02 14.65 4.99
N ILE A 54 14.54 15.79 5.46
CA ILE A 54 14.42 17.01 4.64
C ILE A 54 15.76 17.70 4.34
N GLN A 55 16.84 17.38 5.06
CA GLN A 55 18.18 17.95 4.80
C GLN A 55 18.75 17.54 3.44
N HIS A 56 18.26 16.45 2.87
CA HIS A 56 18.78 15.85 1.64
C HIS A 56 17.86 16.06 0.43
N ILE A 57 16.75 16.78 0.60
CA ILE A 57 15.78 17.00 -0.48
C ILE A 57 16.27 18.12 -1.40
N ASP A 58 16.45 17.80 -2.68
CA ASP A 58 16.71 18.78 -3.73
C ASP A 58 15.41 19.41 -4.24
N LEU A 59 15.28 20.73 -4.07
CA LEU A 59 14.11 21.50 -4.50
C LEU A 59 14.20 22.00 -5.96
N SER A 60 15.26 21.67 -6.70
CA SER A 60 15.48 22.17 -8.05
C SER A 60 14.34 21.84 -9.04
N SER A 61 13.67 20.71 -8.85
CA SER A 61 12.51 20.28 -9.66
C SER A 61 11.20 21.00 -9.32
N MET A 62 11.17 21.78 -8.23
CA MET A 62 9.95 22.39 -7.67
C MET A 62 9.78 23.87 -8.05
N SER A 63 10.46 24.33 -9.10
CA SER A 63 10.33 25.72 -9.60
C SER A 63 8.93 26.06 -10.09
N TRP A 64 8.14 25.07 -10.52
CA TRP A 64 6.74 25.26 -10.90
C TRP A 64 5.86 25.75 -9.73
N LEU A 65 6.28 25.51 -8.47
CA LEU A 65 5.60 25.96 -7.25
C LEU A 65 6.25 27.22 -6.65
N ASP A 66 7.14 27.93 -7.36
CA ASP A 66 7.67 29.23 -6.91
C ASP A 66 6.58 30.30 -6.79
N GLN A 67 5.50 30.17 -7.57
CA GLN A 67 4.31 31.02 -7.54
C GLN A 67 3.10 30.15 -7.18
N PRO A 68 2.71 30.09 -5.89
CA PRO A 68 1.64 29.21 -5.41
C PRO A 68 0.33 29.33 -6.18
N GLU A 69 -0.01 30.53 -6.68
CA GLU A 69 -1.18 30.80 -7.50
C GLU A 69 -1.23 29.99 -8.80
N HIS A 70 -0.08 29.50 -9.30
CA HIS A 70 0.01 28.70 -10.50
C HIS A 70 -0.18 27.19 -10.27
N ALA A 71 -0.21 26.73 -9.02
CA ALA A 71 -0.35 25.32 -8.67
C ALA A 71 -1.60 24.68 -9.31
N ALA A 72 -2.73 25.41 -9.30
CA ALA A 72 -3.99 24.96 -9.91
C ALA A 72 -3.85 24.65 -11.41
N THR A 73 -3.14 25.51 -12.14
CA THR A 73 -2.93 25.35 -13.58
C THR A 73 -2.00 24.18 -13.84
N HIS A 74 -0.91 24.07 -13.07
CA HIS A 74 0.04 22.97 -13.18
C HIS A 74 -0.63 21.60 -12.98
N PHE A 75 -1.43 21.44 -11.92
CA PHE A 75 -2.12 20.18 -11.65
C PHE A 75 -3.13 19.82 -12.73
N LEU A 76 -3.84 20.80 -13.30
CA LEU A 76 -4.75 20.56 -14.40
C LEU A 76 -4.01 20.11 -15.68
N GLU A 77 -2.86 20.71 -15.97
CA GLU A 77 -2.01 20.33 -17.11
C GLU A 77 -1.46 18.89 -16.95
N GLU A 78 -0.90 18.55 -15.78
CA GLU A 78 -0.42 17.19 -15.52
C GLU A 78 -1.56 16.17 -15.52
N HIS A 79 -2.74 16.50 -14.98
CA HIS A 79 -3.93 15.65 -15.05
C HIS A 79 -4.29 15.33 -16.50
N HIS A 80 -4.40 16.34 -17.37
CA HIS A 80 -4.73 16.12 -18.78
C HIS A 80 -3.68 15.27 -19.51
N LYS A 81 -2.40 15.49 -19.21
CA LYS A 81 -1.29 14.71 -19.76
C LYS A 81 -1.38 13.24 -19.34
N ILE A 82 -1.62 12.97 -18.06
CA ILE A 82 -1.79 11.60 -17.53
C ILE A 82 -3.00 10.92 -18.16
N CYS A 83 -4.14 11.62 -18.26
CA CYS A 83 -5.31 11.11 -18.95
C CYS A 83 -5.02 10.81 -20.42
N GLY A 84 -4.27 11.67 -21.13
CA GLY A 84 -3.84 11.43 -22.51
C GLY A 84 -3.02 10.15 -22.65
N ILE A 85 -2.00 9.97 -21.80
CA ILE A 85 -1.16 8.75 -21.79
C ILE A 85 -2.02 7.51 -21.53
N PHE A 86 -3.00 7.60 -20.61
CA PHE A 86 -3.91 6.50 -20.34
C PHE A 86 -4.85 6.19 -21.51
N GLN A 87 -5.34 7.19 -22.25
CA GLN A 87 -6.14 6.97 -23.46
C GLN A 87 -5.32 6.28 -24.56
N ASP A 88 -4.04 6.64 -24.70
CA ASP A 88 -3.13 5.95 -25.62
C ASP A 88 -2.91 4.49 -25.21
N TYR A 89 -2.75 4.23 -23.91
CA TYR A 89 -2.70 2.88 -23.35
C TYR A 89 -3.97 2.09 -23.71
N LEU A 90 -5.16 2.62 -23.42
CA LEU A 90 -6.43 1.96 -23.75
C LEU A 90 -6.58 1.69 -25.25
N SER A 91 -6.09 2.60 -26.11
CA SER A 91 -6.09 2.43 -27.56
C SER A 91 -5.21 1.26 -28.00
N ARG A 92 -4.00 1.11 -27.42
CA ARG A 92 -3.14 -0.05 -27.66
C ARG A 92 -3.79 -1.34 -27.19
N ARG A 93 -4.42 -1.34 -26.01
CA ARG A 93 -5.16 -2.49 -25.46
C ARG A 93 -6.30 -2.93 -26.39
N LYS A 94 -7.09 -1.98 -26.92
CA LYS A 94 -8.18 -2.25 -27.87
C LYS A 94 -7.68 -2.86 -29.19
N GLN A 95 -6.44 -2.57 -29.59
CA GLN A 95 -5.81 -3.13 -30.78
C GLN A 95 -5.15 -4.50 -30.55
N GLY A 96 -5.36 -5.12 -29.38
CA GLY A 96 -4.77 -6.42 -29.03
C GLY A 96 -3.38 -6.34 -28.41
N GLY A 97 -2.96 -5.15 -27.94
CA GLY A 97 -1.73 -4.99 -27.17
C GLY A 97 -1.75 -5.79 -25.86
N GLN A 98 -0.57 -6.19 -25.38
CA GLN A 98 -0.39 -6.94 -24.13
C GLN A 98 -0.46 -6.05 -22.88
N ARG A 99 -0.60 -6.67 -21.71
CA ARG A 99 -0.70 -5.93 -20.43
C ARG A 99 0.66 -5.29 -20.18
N GLU A 100 0.69 -4.05 -19.72
CA GLU A 100 1.93 -3.31 -19.53
C GLU A 100 2.46 -3.46 -18.09
N TYR A 101 1.59 -3.74 -17.10
CA TYR A 101 2.01 -3.88 -15.70
C TYR A 101 2.01 -5.32 -15.21
N PHE A 102 0.92 -6.05 -15.41
CA PHE A 102 0.76 -7.39 -14.86
C PHE A 102 0.58 -8.38 -16.00
N ALA A 103 1.61 -9.16 -16.31
CA ALA A 103 1.53 -10.16 -17.37
C ALA A 103 0.63 -11.34 -17.00
N THR A 104 0.46 -11.64 -15.70
CA THR A 104 -0.41 -12.71 -15.18
C THR A 104 -1.04 -12.31 -13.84
N VAL A 105 -1.91 -13.16 -13.28
CA VAL A 105 -2.49 -12.96 -11.94
C VAL A 105 -1.38 -12.92 -10.88
N SER A 106 -0.38 -13.79 -11.00
CA SER A 106 0.74 -13.87 -10.06
C SER A 106 1.62 -12.61 -10.05
N HIS A 107 1.78 -11.93 -11.19
CA HIS A 107 2.46 -10.61 -11.24
C HIS A 107 1.65 -9.56 -10.47
N ALA A 108 0.32 -9.57 -10.62
CA ALA A 108 -0.55 -8.69 -9.85
C ALA A 108 -0.49 -9.01 -8.35
N PHE A 109 -0.50 -10.30 -7.95
CA PHE A 109 -0.32 -10.69 -6.54
C PHE A 109 1.01 -10.19 -5.98
N GLU A 110 2.09 -10.32 -6.74
CA GLU A 110 3.40 -9.82 -6.34
C GLU A 110 3.40 -8.31 -6.11
N PHE A 111 2.82 -7.55 -7.03
CA PHE A 111 2.65 -6.12 -6.86
C PHE A 111 1.86 -5.80 -5.58
N LEU A 112 0.71 -6.46 -5.37
CA LEU A 112 -0.19 -6.19 -4.25
C LEU A 112 0.47 -6.42 -2.89
N TYR A 113 1.21 -7.52 -2.68
CA TYR A 113 1.89 -7.69 -1.40
C TYR A 113 3.10 -6.78 -1.26
N ARG A 114 3.82 -6.43 -2.35
CA ARG A 114 5.00 -5.55 -2.28
C ARG A 114 4.65 -4.10 -1.96
N VAL A 115 3.51 -3.58 -2.41
CA VAL A 115 3.04 -2.23 -2.05
C VAL A 115 2.27 -2.17 -0.73
N ALA A 116 2.05 -3.32 -0.08
CA ALA A 116 1.25 -3.41 1.13
C ALA A 116 1.71 -2.50 2.27
N PRO A 117 3.02 -2.39 2.61
CA PRO A 117 3.44 -1.52 3.71
C PRO A 117 2.92 -0.09 3.58
N THR A 118 3.01 0.50 2.39
CA THR A 118 2.50 1.85 2.11
C THR A 118 0.97 1.92 2.15
N LYS A 119 0.27 0.93 1.60
CA LYS A 119 -1.20 0.94 1.53
C LYS A 119 -1.88 0.61 2.87
N MET A 120 -1.14 -0.02 3.78
CA MET A 120 -1.60 -0.33 5.14
C MET A 120 -1.53 0.86 6.10
N VAL A 121 -0.96 1.98 5.68
CA VAL A 121 -0.87 3.23 6.47
C VAL A 121 -1.51 4.42 5.73
N ASP A 122 -2.39 4.14 4.78
CA ASP A 122 -3.04 5.14 3.94
C ASP A 122 -3.82 6.18 4.76
N GLY A 123 -3.76 7.44 4.32
CA GLY A 123 -4.27 8.62 5.03
C GLY A 123 -3.51 9.00 6.32
N SER A 124 -2.60 8.18 6.84
CA SER A 124 -2.00 8.39 8.17
C SER A 124 -1.29 9.73 8.34
N TRP A 125 -0.67 10.26 7.29
CA TRP A 125 0.09 11.53 7.34
C TRP A 125 -0.76 12.71 7.81
N LEU A 126 -2.09 12.67 7.62
CA LEU A 126 -3.01 13.72 8.06
C LEU A 126 -3.41 13.64 9.53
N TYR A 127 -3.03 12.59 10.27
CA TYR A 127 -3.44 12.43 11.67
C TYR A 127 -3.06 13.63 12.55
N SER A 128 -1.90 14.24 12.32
CA SER A 128 -1.41 15.42 13.03
C SER A 128 -2.32 16.64 12.87
N THR A 129 -3.09 16.72 11.78
CA THR A 129 -4.02 17.84 11.53
C THR A 129 -5.17 17.91 12.56
N LEU A 130 -5.49 16.79 13.22
CA LEU A 130 -6.55 16.75 14.24
C LEU A 130 -6.24 17.60 15.48
N GLU A 131 -4.96 17.87 15.77
CA GLU A 131 -4.57 18.78 16.85
C GLU A 131 -4.96 20.24 16.58
N HIS A 132 -5.37 20.54 15.36
CA HIS A 132 -5.70 21.87 14.87
C HIS A 132 -7.14 21.95 14.34
N ALA A 133 -8.04 21.13 14.87
CA ALA A 133 -9.44 21.06 14.42
C ALA A 133 -10.24 22.36 14.62
N ASP A 134 -9.75 23.27 15.45
CA ASP A 134 -10.26 24.61 15.66
C ASP A 134 -9.88 25.59 14.54
N GLN A 135 -8.82 25.30 13.77
CA GLN A 135 -8.35 26.13 12.67
C GLN A 135 -9.18 25.91 11.40
N PRO A 136 -9.93 26.91 10.90
CA PRO A 136 -10.79 26.74 9.73
C PRO A 136 -10.04 26.30 8.47
N ALA A 137 -8.80 26.76 8.28
CA ALA A 137 -7.99 26.46 7.09
C ALA A 137 -7.54 24.98 6.99
N LEU A 138 -7.62 24.22 8.10
CA LEU A 138 -7.25 22.81 8.14
C LEU A 138 -8.46 21.87 8.10
N LYS A 139 -9.69 22.41 8.14
CA LYS A 139 -10.90 21.58 8.11
C LYS A 139 -10.99 20.68 6.88
N ASP A 140 -10.56 21.16 5.73
CA ASP A 140 -10.57 20.38 4.50
C ASP A 140 -9.60 19.19 4.57
N LEU A 141 -8.40 19.37 5.14
CA LEU A 141 -7.43 18.29 5.35
C LEU A 141 -7.93 17.27 6.39
N ILE A 142 -8.54 17.73 7.48
CA ILE A 142 -9.14 16.82 8.47
C ILE A 142 -10.31 16.04 7.85
N HIS A 143 -11.08 16.68 6.97
CA HIS A 143 -12.16 16.01 6.28
C HIS A 143 -11.63 14.93 5.32
N ILE A 144 -10.58 15.22 4.55
CA ILE A 144 -9.86 14.22 3.73
C ILE A 144 -9.46 13.05 4.61
N TYR A 145 -8.78 13.32 5.73
CA TYR A 145 -8.36 12.26 6.65
C TYR A 145 -9.52 11.34 7.05
N LEU A 146 -10.65 11.90 7.49
CA LEU A 146 -11.79 11.10 7.90
C LEU A 146 -12.43 10.34 6.73
N GLU A 147 -12.37 10.85 5.49
CA GLU A 147 -12.79 10.12 4.29
C GLU A 147 -11.87 8.93 4.00
N GLU A 148 -10.55 9.08 4.14
CA GLU A 148 -9.57 7.97 4.05
C GLU A 148 -9.85 6.88 5.10
N LEU A 149 -10.29 7.28 6.30
CA LEU A 149 -10.73 6.35 7.35
C LEU A 149 -12.15 5.81 7.12
N GLY A 150 -12.76 6.09 5.97
CA GLY A 150 -14.08 5.62 5.56
C GLY A 150 -15.23 6.23 6.34
N LEU A 151 -15.01 7.37 7.00
CA LEU A 151 -15.95 7.98 7.97
C LEU A 151 -16.37 7.00 9.08
N GLY A 152 -15.52 5.99 9.35
CA GLY A 152 -15.78 4.92 10.31
C GLY A 152 -16.53 3.71 9.76
N HIS A 153 -16.73 3.61 8.45
CA HIS A 153 -17.32 2.44 7.81
C HIS A 153 -16.24 1.48 7.27
N PRO A 154 -16.24 0.19 7.66
CA PRO A 154 -15.19 -0.75 7.28
C PRO A 154 -15.12 -1.04 5.78
N GLN A 155 -16.21 -0.88 5.05
CA GLN A 155 -16.20 -1.03 3.59
C GLN A 155 -15.66 0.21 2.86
N ALA A 156 -15.53 1.34 3.56
CA ALA A 156 -15.03 2.61 3.03
C ALA A 156 -13.64 2.97 3.57
N ASN A 157 -13.18 2.33 4.64
CA ASN A 157 -11.87 2.59 5.22
C ASN A 157 -10.77 1.96 4.36
N HIS A 158 -9.78 2.75 3.98
CA HIS A 158 -8.78 2.35 2.98
C HIS A 158 -7.90 1.20 3.46
N VAL A 159 -7.51 1.20 4.74
CA VAL A 159 -6.69 0.13 5.34
C VAL A 159 -7.50 -1.17 5.45
N THR A 160 -8.77 -1.13 5.87
CA THR A 160 -9.61 -2.34 5.89
C THR A 160 -9.87 -2.88 4.48
N MET A 161 -10.10 -2.02 3.48
CA MET A 161 -10.22 -2.45 2.08
C MET A 161 -8.97 -3.19 1.61
N TYR A 162 -7.78 -2.68 1.96
CA TYR A 162 -6.52 -3.30 1.55
C TYR A 162 -6.24 -4.60 2.30
N GLN A 163 -6.55 -4.66 3.60
CA GLN A 163 -6.50 -5.89 4.39
C GLN A 163 -7.42 -6.97 3.80
N ASP A 164 -8.66 -6.62 3.46
CA ASP A 164 -9.59 -7.53 2.82
C ASP A 164 -9.06 -8.01 1.47
N LEU A 165 -8.45 -7.12 0.68
CA LEU A 165 -7.83 -7.48 -0.59
C LEU A 165 -6.72 -8.53 -0.41
N LEU A 166 -5.78 -8.32 0.51
CA LEU A 166 -4.70 -9.27 0.78
C LEU A 166 -5.22 -10.60 1.34
N ASN A 167 -6.15 -10.55 2.30
CA ASN A 167 -6.71 -11.74 2.94
C ASN A 167 -7.48 -12.61 1.94
N ASN A 168 -8.25 -12.00 1.04
CA ASN A 168 -9.03 -12.71 0.03
C ASN A 168 -8.15 -13.55 -0.92
N TYR A 169 -6.89 -13.16 -1.11
CA TYR A 169 -5.92 -13.87 -1.94
C TYR A 169 -4.77 -14.49 -1.13
N GLU A 170 -4.94 -14.68 0.18
CA GLU A 170 -3.92 -15.29 1.06
C GLU A 170 -2.52 -14.63 0.95
N LEU A 171 -2.46 -13.32 0.71
CA LEU A 171 -1.21 -12.58 0.44
C LEU A 171 -0.53 -12.01 1.68
N THR A 172 -1.21 -11.99 2.84
CA THR A 172 -0.72 -11.37 4.08
C THR A 172 0.65 -11.90 4.51
N ALA A 173 0.87 -13.21 4.44
CA ALA A 173 2.15 -13.82 4.80
C ALA A 173 3.31 -13.38 3.87
N TYR A 174 3.01 -13.00 2.63
CA TYR A 174 4.03 -12.50 1.69
C TYR A 174 4.43 -11.06 2.02
N SER A 175 3.48 -10.22 2.43
CA SER A 175 3.76 -8.83 2.83
C SER A 175 4.58 -8.70 4.12
N GLU A 176 4.58 -9.71 4.98
CA GLU A 176 5.38 -9.73 6.22
C GLU A 176 6.85 -10.12 5.99
N GLN A 177 7.17 -10.66 4.81
CA GLN A 177 8.50 -11.19 4.48
C GLN A 177 9.23 -10.35 3.41
N LEU A 178 8.95 -9.06 3.41
CA LEU A 178 9.55 -8.09 2.50
C LEU A 178 10.92 -7.61 3.01
N ASP A 179 11.74 -7.19 2.06
CA ASP A 179 12.98 -6.46 2.34
C ASP A 179 12.68 -5.07 2.91
N ASP A 180 13.59 -4.54 3.73
CA ASP A 180 13.38 -3.30 4.49
C ASP A 180 13.01 -2.09 3.61
N ARG A 181 13.56 -2.02 2.39
CA ARG A 181 13.31 -0.91 1.45
C ARG A 181 11.84 -0.76 1.02
N TYR A 182 11.00 -1.77 1.22
CA TYR A 182 9.55 -1.66 0.95
C TYR A 182 8.79 -0.90 2.05
N TYR A 183 9.40 -0.72 3.23
CA TYR A 183 8.77 -0.04 4.37
C TYR A 183 9.09 1.45 4.45
N GLU A 184 10.07 1.93 3.66
CA GLU A 184 10.56 3.32 3.73
C GLU A 184 9.43 4.34 3.62
N GLN A 185 8.59 4.22 2.59
CA GLN A 185 7.52 5.19 2.38
C GLN A 185 6.42 5.11 3.45
N ALA A 186 6.18 3.92 4.03
CA ALA A 186 5.27 3.77 5.14
C ALA A 186 5.80 4.45 6.42
N ALA A 187 7.11 4.36 6.66
CA ALA A 187 7.77 5.05 7.77
C ALA A 187 7.65 6.58 7.62
N VAL A 188 7.82 7.12 6.41
CA VAL A 188 7.63 8.55 6.13
C VAL A 188 6.21 9.02 6.43
N GLN A 189 5.19 8.31 5.93
CA GLN A 189 3.78 8.65 6.19
C GLN A 189 3.45 8.62 7.69
N LEU A 190 3.93 7.59 8.39
CA LEU A 190 3.74 7.48 9.83
C LEU A 190 4.51 8.55 10.62
N ALA A 191 5.69 8.98 10.17
CA ALA A 191 6.38 10.10 10.78
C ALA A 191 5.58 11.40 10.61
N LEU A 192 5.02 11.66 9.43
CA LEU A 192 4.15 12.82 9.16
C LEU A 192 2.87 12.79 10.03
N ALA A 193 2.34 11.61 10.33
CA ALA A 193 1.19 11.42 11.21
C ALA A 193 1.41 12.03 12.61
N TYR A 194 2.66 12.07 13.09
CA TYR A 194 3.05 12.64 14.37
C TYR A 194 3.97 13.86 14.21
N ALA A 195 3.91 14.54 13.06
CA ALA A 195 4.64 15.78 12.84
C ALA A 195 4.19 16.86 13.85
N PRO A 196 5.12 17.57 14.51
CA PRO A 196 4.76 18.71 15.35
C PRO A 196 4.26 19.88 14.50
N ALA A 197 3.63 20.87 15.13
CA ALA A 197 2.93 21.97 14.46
C ALA A 197 3.81 22.74 13.47
N GLU A 198 5.10 22.93 13.78
CA GLU A 198 6.05 23.62 12.90
C GLU A 198 6.43 22.81 11.64
N TYR A 199 6.15 21.50 11.62
CA TYR A 199 6.32 20.61 10.46
C TYR A 199 5.02 20.37 9.68
N LEU A 200 3.89 20.97 10.10
CA LEU A 200 2.63 20.89 9.39
C LEU A 200 2.71 21.28 7.91
N PRO A 201 3.54 22.26 7.47
CA PRO A 201 3.75 22.51 6.04
C PRO A 201 4.28 21.29 5.26
N LEU A 202 5.07 20.40 5.87
CA LEU A 202 5.47 19.14 5.22
C LEU A 202 4.27 18.22 4.99
N VAL A 203 3.37 18.12 5.95
CA VAL A 203 2.14 17.31 5.85
C VAL A 203 1.26 17.82 4.72
N ILE A 204 1.10 19.15 4.62
CA ILE A 204 0.33 19.80 3.55
C ILE A 204 0.96 19.54 2.19
N GLY A 205 2.29 19.68 2.09
CA GLY A 205 3.03 19.37 0.87
C GLY A 205 2.88 17.91 0.45
N PHE A 206 3.03 16.98 1.39
CA PHE A 206 2.86 15.55 1.15
C PHE A 206 1.45 15.28 0.61
N ASN A 207 0.43 15.80 1.29
CA ASN A 207 -0.97 15.66 0.85
C ASN A 207 -1.17 16.22 -0.55
N LEU A 208 -0.64 17.42 -0.83
CA LEU A 208 -0.79 18.05 -2.13
C LEU A 208 -0.26 17.19 -3.29
N GLY A 209 0.85 16.48 -3.07
CA GLY A 209 1.40 15.53 -4.05
C GLY A 209 0.66 14.20 -4.10
N TYR A 210 0.22 13.67 -2.95
CA TYR A 210 -0.47 12.37 -2.87
C TYR A 210 -1.82 12.40 -3.60
N GLU A 211 -2.55 13.52 -3.49
CA GLU A 211 -3.86 13.72 -4.11
C GLU A 211 -3.82 13.92 -5.64
N GLN A 212 -2.63 14.00 -6.24
CA GLN A 212 -2.53 14.04 -7.69
C GLN A 212 -2.78 12.65 -8.26
N LEU A 213 -3.50 12.55 -9.39
CA LEU A 213 -3.79 11.26 -10.02
C LEU A 213 -2.56 10.68 -10.72
N PRO A 214 -1.83 9.67 -10.20
CA PRO A 214 -0.73 9.07 -10.91
C PRO A 214 -1.22 8.11 -12.01
N LEU A 215 -0.50 8.06 -13.14
CA LEU A 215 -0.80 7.15 -14.25
C LEU A 215 -0.89 5.68 -13.81
N HIS A 216 -0.06 5.28 -12.85
CA HIS A 216 -0.01 3.89 -12.42
C HIS A 216 -1.34 3.42 -11.79
N LEU A 217 -2.08 4.28 -11.08
CA LEU A 217 -3.36 3.88 -10.50
C LEU A 217 -4.39 3.55 -11.59
N LEU A 218 -4.42 4.32 -12.67
CA LEU A 218 -5.32 4.08 -13.81
C LEU A 218 -5.04 2.72 -14.48
N ILE A 219 -3.77 2.42 -14.75
CA ILE A 219 -3.36 1.15 -15.38
C ILE A 219 -3.56 -0.02 -14.41
N THR A 220 -3.14 0.12 -13.14
CA THR A 220 -3.33 -0.90 -12.10
C THR A 220 -4.81 -1.24 -11.94
N ASN A 221 -5.69 -0.24 -11.79
CA ASN A 221 -7.13 -0.43 -11.68
C ASN A 221 -7.69 -1.19 -12.91
N TYR A 222 -7.28 -0.79 -14.11
CA TYR A 222 -7.73 -1.43 -15.35
C TYR A 222 -7.28 -2.89 -15.46
N GLU A 223 -6.00 -3.18 -15.23
CA GLU A 223 -5.44 -4.52 -15.38
C GLU A 223 -5.85 -5.49 -14.27
N LEU A 224 -6.02 -5.03 -13.03
CA LEU A 224 -6.57 -5.85 -11.96
C LEU A 224 -7.99 -6.32 -12.29
N ALA A 225 -8.85 -5.40 -12.78
CA ALA A 225 -10.20 -5.74 -13.20
C ALA A 225 -10.22 -6.78 -14.33
N GLU A 226 -9.34 -6.63 -15.31
CA GLU A 226 -9.17 -7.59 -16.41
C GLU A 226 -8.76 -8.98 -15.90
N LEU A 227 -7.84 -9.02 -14.94
CA LEU A 227 -7.35 -10.23 -14.28
C LEU A 227 -8.38 -10.87 -13.33
N GLY A 228 -9.52 -10.24 -13.11
CA GLY A 228 -10.54 -10.72 -12.17
C GLY A 228 -10.17 -10.50 -10.70
N ILE A 229 -9.24 -9.58 -10.43
CA ILE A 229 -8.88 -9.14 -9.09
C ILE A 229 -9.69 -7.89 -8.76
N ASN A 230 -10.16 -7.74 -7.52
CA ASN A 230 -10.95 -6.58 -7.11
C ASN A 230 -10.09 -5.31 -7.13
N PRO A 231 -10.40 -4.32 -7.99
CA PRO A 231 -9.61 -3.10 -8.07
C PRO A 231 -10.12 -2.00 -7.09
N HIS A 232 -11.13 -2.28 -6.26
CA HIS A 232 -11.89 -1.24 -5.54
C HIS A 232 -11.03 -0.23 -4.77
N TYR A 233 -10.02 -0.69 -4.02
CA TYR A 233 -9.08 0.19 -3.31
C TYR A 233 -8.38 1.19 -4.26
N PHE A 234 -7.94 0.74 -5.45
CA PHE A 234 -7.31 1.63 -6.44
C PHE A 234 -8.34 2.50 -7.16
N ASN A 235 -9.58 2.02 -7.29
CA ASN A 235 -10.64 2.74 -7.95
C ASN A 235 -11.12 3.97 -7.16
N VAL A 236 -11.21 3.86 -5.83
CA VAL A 236 -11.71 4.98 -5.00
C VAL A 236 -10.82 6.22 -5.14
N HIS A 237 -9.50 6.05 -5.14
CA HIS A 237 -8.50 7.11 -5.39
C HIS A 237 -8.61 7.76 -6.79
N ILE A 238 -9.16 7.06 -7.79
CA ILE A 238 -9.43 7.69 -9.11
C ILE A 238 -10.65 8.62 -9.03
N THR A 239 -11.60 8.33 -8.14
CA THR A 239 -12.90 9.01 -8.07
C THR A 239 -12.94 10.14 -7.04
N ILE A 240 -12.38 9.92 -5.84
CA ILE A 240 -12.43 10.87 -4.73
C ILE A 240 -11.32 11.93 -4.85
N ASP A 241 -10.18 11.60 -5.45
CA ASP A 241 -9.03 12.50 -5.67
C ASP A 241 -9.20 13.34 -6.95
N ASN A 242 -10.43 13.75 -7.26
CA ASN A 242 -10.71 14.49 -8.49
C ASN A 242 -10.46 16.00 -8.34
N ALA A 243 -9.99 16.63 -9.42
CA ALA A 243 -9.62 18.05 -9.44
C ALA A 243 -10.81 19.04 -9.38
N HIS A 244 -12.07 18.58 -9.41
CA HIS A 244 -13.24 19.46 -9.46
C HIS A 244 -13.82 19.75 -8.07
N ASN A 245 -14.12 18.70 -7.30
CA ASN A 245 -14.66 18.80 -5.94
C ASN A 245 -14.10 17.74 -4.98
N GLY A 246 -13.09 17.00 -5.44
CA GLY A 246 -12.43 15.95 -4.70
C GLY A 246 -11.33 16.46 -3.78
N HIS A 247 -10.58 15.51 -3.22
CA HIS A 247 -9.50 15.78 -2.27
C HIS A 247 -8.40 16.66 -2.85
N ALA A 248 -8.05 16.51 -4.12
CA ALA A 248 -7.08 17.38 -4.81
C ALA A 248 -7.45 18.87 -4.74
N GLN A 249 -8.73 19.22 -4.94
CA GLN A 249 -9.18 20.62 -4.85
C GLN A 249 -9.14 21.12 -3.39
N LYS A 250 -9.65 20.32 -2.45
CA LYS A 250 -9.63 20.62 -1.01
C LYS A 250 -8.20 20.86 -0.51
N SER A 251 -7.26 20.00 -0.91
CA SER A 251 -5.84 20.11 -0.57
C SER A 251 -5.20 21.38 -1.13
N LEU A 252 -5.49 21.69 -2.40
CA LEU A 252 -5.00 22.93 -3.04
C LEU A 252 -5.54 24.19 -2.34
N GLN A 253 -6.82 24.20 -1.97
CA GLN A 253 -7.43 25.32 -1.27
C GLN A 253 -6.81 25.52 0.13
N ALA A 254 -6.65 24.44 0.91
CA ALA A 254 -6.00 24.48 2.22
C ALA A 254 -4.56 25.01 2.11
N PHE A 255 -3.79 24.55 1.12
CA PHE A 255 -2.44 25.06 0.85
C PHE A 255 -2.45 26.57 0.56
N LEU A 256 -3.31 27.04 -0.35
CA LEU A 256 -3.35 28.47 -0.72
C LEU A 256 -3.80 29.36 0.43
N ASP A 257 -4.77 28.94 1.23
CA ASP A 257 -5.25 29.73 2.37
C ASP A 257 -4.20 29.81 3.48
N LEU A 258 -3.54 28.69 3.80
CA LEU A 258 -2.45 28.67 4.77
C LEU A 258 -1.26 29.49 4.30
N TYR A 259 -0.88 29.41 3.02
CA TYR A 259 0.16 30.25 2.43
C TYR A 259 -0.14 31.75 2.60
N ARG A 260 -1.38 32.19 2.31
CA ARG A 260 -1.78 33.62 2.45
C ARG A 260 -1.73 34.11 3.90
N SER A 261 -1.95 33.23 4.87
CA SER A 261 -1.92 33.55 6.30
C SER A 261 -0.58 33.31 6.99
N ALA A 262 0.41 32.75 6.28
CA ALA A 262 1.69 32.38 6.86
C ALA A 262 2.49 33.60 7.33
N GLU A 263 3.04 33.54 8.54
CA GLU A 263 3.95 34.58 9.06
C GLU A 263 5.25 34.66 8.24
N HIS A 264 5.73 33.51 7.76
CA HIS A 264 6.92 33.38 6.92
C HIS A 264 6.58 32.60 5.63
N PRO A 265 5.97 33.24 4.62
CA PRO A 265 5.50 32.56 3.40
C PRO A 265 6.60 31.82 2.63
N GLU A 266 7.83 32.34 2.60
CA GLU A 266 8.96 31.68 1.94
C GLU A 266 9.33 30.36 2.62
N ARG A 267 9.44 30.36 3.95
CA ARG A 267 9.74 29.16 4.73
C ARG A 267 8.60 28.14 4.66
N TYR A 268 7.35 28.60 4.72
CA TYR A 268 6.19 27.76 4.52
C TYR A 268 6.24 27.07 3.16
N LEU A 269 6.50 27.82 2.08
CA LEU A 269 6.55 27.29 0.73
C LEU A 269 7.70 26.32 0.52
N GLU A 270 8.88 26.61 1.08
CA GLU A 270 10.02 25.70 1.09
C GLU A 270 9.65 24.34 1.71
N MET A 271 9.01 24.35 2.88
CA MET A 271 8.59 23.13 3.56
C MET A 271 7.45 22.41 2.81
N VAL A 272 6.50 23.13 2.21
CA VAL A 272 5.50 22.51 1.32
C VAL A 272 6.17 21.79 0.15
N LYS A 273 7.19 22.40 -0.48
CA LYS A 273 7.95 21.74 -1.55
C LYS A 273 8.70 20.51 -1.07
N GLN A 274 9.33 20.59 0.11
CA GLN A 274 9.97 19.45 0.75
C GLN A 274 8.95 18.32 0.98
N GLY A 275 7.81 18.63 1.59
CA GLY A 275 6.71 17.70 1.82
C GLY A 275 6.18 17.07 0.53
N TYR A 276 6.02 17.86 -0.54
CA TYR A 276 5.58 17.36 -1.84
C TYR A 276 6.53 16.27 -2.38
N LEU A 277 7.84 16.52 -2.30
CA LEU A 277 8.86 15.58 -2.77
C LEU A 277 9.00 14.33 -1.89
N LEU A 278 8.48 14.34 -0.65
CA LEU A 278 8.41 13.13 0.18
C LEU A 278 7.49 12.05 -0.44
N ASN A 279 6.61 12.39 -1.39
CA ASN A 279 5.80 11.40 -2.12
C ASN A 279 6.64 10.41 -2.94
N ASP A 280 7.85 10.82 -3.35
CA ASP A 280 8.73 10.05 -4.22
C ASP A 280 9.88 9.35 -3.47
N ILE A 281 9.83 9.32 -2.12
CA ILE A 281 10.81 8.60 -1.30
C ILE A 281 10.51 7.10 -1.27
N GLY A 282 11.59 6.31 -1.24
CA GLY A 282 11.53 4.86 -1.26
C GLY A 282 11.14 4.29 -2.62
N LYS A 283 10.65 3.05 -2.61
CA LYS A 283 10.23 2.35 -3.84
C LYS A 283 8.87 2.82 -4.31
N SER A 284 8.82 3.49 -5.46
CA SER A 284 7.57 3.85 -6.13
C SER A 284 6.83 2.61 -6.66
N SER A 285 5.50 2.71 -6.78
CA SER A 285 4.67 1.66 -7.40
C SER A 285 5.16 1.29 -8.80
N THR A 286 5.65 2.25 -9.58
CA THR A 286 6.16 2.01 -10.94
C THR A 286 7.49 1.25 -10.96
N GLN A 287 8.39 1.50 -9.99
CA GLN A 287 9.60 0.71 -9.81
C GLN A 287 9.25 -0.72 -9.41
N ILE A 288 8.29 -0.90 -8.50
CA ILE A 288 7.84 -2.24 -8.06
C ILE A 288 7.29 -3.03 -9.25
N VAL A 289 6.49 -2.41 -10.13
CA VAL A 289 5.99 -3.04 -11.36
C VAL A 289 7.14 -3.49 -12.29
N ARG A 290 8.21 -2.71 -12.41
CA ARG A 290 9.37 -3.06 -13.25
C ARG A 290 10.23 -4.18 -12.66
N GLU A 291 10.15 -4.40 -11.35
CA GLU A 291 10.93 -5.38 -10.60
C GLU A 291 10.15 -6.68 -10.28
N LEU A 292 8.95 -6.86 -10.84
CA LEU A 292 8.19 -8.10 -10.70
C LEU A 292 8.96 -9.26 -11.37
N ASP A 293 9.07 -10.38 -10.67
CA ASP A 293 9.85 -11.54 -11.10
C ASP A 293 9.20 -12.83 -10.62
N LEU A 294 8.38 -13.41 -11.50
CA LEU A 294 7.66 -14.65 -11.23
C LEU A 294 8.58 -15.86 -11.05
N ASP A 295 9.74 -15.90 -11.73
CA ASP A 295 10.70 -17.00 -11.58
C ASP A 295 11.33 -16.97 -10.18
N ALA A 296 11.73 -15.79 -9.70
CA ALA A 296 12.22 -15.61 -8.33
C ALA A 296 11.14 -15.91 -7.28
N GLN A 297 9.90 -15.48 -7.53
CA GLN A 297 8.77 -15.76 -6.64
C GLN A 297 8.53 -17.26 -6.48
N VAL A 298 8.52 -18.01 -7.58
CA VAL A 298 8.33 -19.48 -7.57
C VAL A 298 9.50 -20.16 -6.86
N LEU A 299 10.73 -19.74 -7.13
CA LEU A 299 11.90 -20.30 -6.44
C LEU A 299 11.78 -20.15 -4.92
N LYS A 300 11.44 -18.94 -4.44
CA LYS A 300 11.24 -18.66 -3.00
C LYS A 300 10.14 -19.56 -2.41
N LEU A 301 9.02 -19.70 -3.13
CA LEU A 301 7.91 -20.57 -2.72
C LEU A 301 8.35 -22.03 -2.56
N PHE A 302 9.09 -22.59 -3.53
CA PHE A 302 9.57 -23.97 -3.43
C PHE A 302 10.63 -24.14 -2.32
N GLN A 303 11.49 -23.14 -2.11
CA GLN A 303 12.46 -23.14 -1.00
C GLN A 303 11.76 -23.20 0.36
N GLN A 304 10.68 -22.42 0.55
CA GLN A 304 9.89 -22.47 1.78
C GLN A 304 9.20 -23.82 1.98
N LYS A 305 8.64 -24.41 0.91
CA LYS A 305 8.04 -25.76 0.98
C LYS A 305 9.08 -26.84 1.27
N ALA A 306 10.30 -26.70 0.78
CA ALA A 306 11.37 -27.67 0.99
C ALA A 306 11.71 -27.84 2.48
N LEU A 307 11.74 -26.74 3.24
CA LEU A 307 12.02 -26.75 4.69
C LEU A 307 11.12 -27.73 5.46
N ILE A 308 9.86 -27.88 5.04
CA ILE A 308 8.87 -28.74 5.67
C ILE A 308 8.81 -30.11 4.97
N GLY A 309 8.89 -30.15 3.63
CA GLY A 309 8.68 -31.36 2.83
C GLY A 309 9.84 -32.36 2.82
N GLN A 310 11.04 -31.96 3.27
CA GLN A 310 12.28 -32.73 3.14
C GLN A 310 12.32 -34.11 3.82
N TYR A 311 11.31 -34.50 4.60
CA TYR A 311 11.30 -35.77 5.35
C TYR A 311 10.21 -36.76 4.94
N ILE A 312 9.30 -36.40 4.03
CA ILE A 312 8.02 -37.11 3.86
C ILE A 312 7.99 -37.96 2.57
N HIS A 313 8.92 -37.76 1.64
CA HIS A 313 8.90 -38.48 0.37
C HIS A 313 9.56 -39.86 0.46
N ASN A 314 9.06 -40.81 -0.34
CA ASN A 314 9.67 -42.14 -0.45
C ASN A 314 10.98 -42.10 -1.24
N GLN A 315 11.89 -43.04 -0.95
CA GLN A 315 13.19 -43.13 -1.62
C GLN A 315 13.15 -43.76 -3.03
N LYS A 316 11.98 -44.24 -3.48
CA LYS A 316 11.85 -44.94 -4.78
C LYS A 316 11.89 -43.99 -5.97
N CYS A 317 11.51 -42.72 -5.77
CA CYS A 317 11.56 -41.71 -6.82
C CYS A 317 12.87 -40.92 -6.73
N GLN A 318 13.70 -41.01 -7.78
CA GLN A 318 14.99 -40.33 -7.84
C GLN A 318 15.14 -39.47 -9.09
N PHE A 319 15.74 -38.30 -8.90
CA PHE A 319 16.09 -37.34 -9.93
C PHE A 319 17.61 -37.17 -9.94
N SER A 320 18.23 -37.47 -11.07
CA SER A 320 19.69 -37.41 -11.26
C SER A 320 20.50 -38.06 -10.12
N GLY A 321 20.07 -39.23 -9.65
CA GLY A 321 20.77 -39.99 -8.61
C GLY A 321 20.49 -39.56 -7.16
N LYS A 322 19.71 -38.49 -6.94
CA LYS A 322 19.24 -38.05 -5.63
C LYS A 322 17.75 -38.33 -5.44
N THR A 323 17.35 -38.72 -4.24
CA THR A 323 15.97 -38.79 -3.79
C THR A 323 15.37 -37.39 -3.64
N ILE A 324 14.03 -37.29 -3.59
CA ILE A 324 13.36 -36.01 -3.37
C ILE A 324 13.77 -35.40 -2.02
N ASN A 325 13.84 -36.19 -0.95
CA ASN A 325 14.27 -35.70 0.36
C ASN A 325 15.68 -35.11 0.33
N GLU A 326 16.62 -35.72 -0.40
CA GLU A 326 17.97 -35.18 -0.57
C GLU A 326 17.95 -33.83 -1.32
N TRP A 327 17.14 -33.69 -2.37
CA TRP A 327 16.97 -32.41 -3.06
C TRP A 327 16.37 -31.32 -2.17
N LEU A 328 15.37 -31.67 -1.35
CA LEU A 328 14.69 -30.73 -0.48
C LEU A 328 15.47 -30.37 0.80
N SER A 329 16.48 -31.17 1.17
CA SER A 329 17.28 -30.96 2.39
C SER A 329 18.17 -29.71 2.35
N GLN A 330 18.38 -29.13 1.18
CA GLN A 330 19.23 -27.97 0.95
C GLN A 330 18.47 -26.94 0.10
N PRO A 331 17.91 -25.87 0.70
CA PRO A 331 17.15 -24.84 -0.03
C PRO A 331 17.90 -24.22 -1.22
N GLU A 332 19.22 -24.15 -1.14
CA GLU A 332 20.11 -23.69 -2.21
C GLU A 332 20.07 -24.59 -3.45
N GLN A 333 19.72 -25.87 -3.31
CA GLN A 333 19.64 -26.83 -4.43
C GLN A 333 18.28 -26.79 -5.16
N ILE A 334 17.31 -26.01 -4.68
CA ILE A 334 15.95 -26.02 -5.24
C ILE A 334 15.92 -25.51 -6.66
N GLN A 335 16.74 -24.51 -7.00
CA GLN A 335 16.87 -24.02 -8.37
C GLN A 335 17.32 -25.14 -9.33
N ASP A 336 18.38 -25.87 -8.96
CA ASP A 336 18.87 -27.01 -9.73
C ASP A 336 17.83 -28.13 -9.81
N PHE A 337 17.09 -28.39 -8.73
CA PHE A 337 16.06 -29.41 -8.72
C PHE A 337 14.91 -29.07 -9.68
N LEU A 338 14.44 -27.82 -9.69
CA LEU A 338 13.44 -27.35 -10.64
C LEU A 338 13.94 -27.49 -12.08
N GLN A 339 15.21 -27.18 -12.35
CA GLN A 339 15.82 -27.40 -13.66
C GLN A 339 15.80 -28.88 -14.05
N VAL A 340 16.20 -29.79 -13.15
CA VAL A 340 16.15 -31.24 -13.39
C VAL A 340 14.71 -31.73 -13.63
N MET A 341 13.71 -31.17 -12.93
CA MET A 341 12.30 -31.49 -13.17
C MET A 341 11.84 -31.02 -14.56
N MET A 342 12.33 -29.88 -15.04
CA MET A 342 12.07 -29.41 -16.41
C MET A 342 12.75 -30.30 -17.45
N ASP A 343 14.04 -30.61 -17.28
CA ASP A 343 14.81 -31.45 -18.21
C ASP A 343 14.21 -32.87 -18.35
N LYS A 344 13.62 -33.39 -17.28
CA LYS A 344 12.90 -34.69 -17.27
C LYS A 344 11.44 -34.60 -17.72
N GLY A 345 10.96 -33.43 -18.14
CA GLY A 345 9.59 -33.22 -18.61
C GLY A 345 8.51 -33.32 -17.53
N TRP A 346 8.88 -33.24 -16.24
CA TRP A 346 7.90 -33.20 -15.15
C TRP A 346 7.19 -31.85 -15.08
N ILE A 347 7.92 -30.78 -15.40
CA ILE A 347 7.43 -29.42 -15.56
C ILE A 347 7.68 -29.02 -17.02
N GLN A 348 6.64 -28.59 -17.72
CA GLN A 348 6.73 -28.18 -19.12
C GLN A 348 6.31 -26.70 -19.23
N ARG A 349 7.30 -25.80 -19.24
CA ARG A 349 7.09 -24.34 -19.35
C ARG A 349 6.49 -23.97 -20.72
N GLY A 350 5.65 -22.92 -20.75
CA GLY A 350 5.03 -22.39 -21.97
C GLY A 350 3.90 -23.25 -22.54
N LEU A 351 3.51 -24.33 -21.85
CA LEU A 351 2.44 -25.23 -22.25
C LEU A 351 1.30 -25.21 -21.21
N SER A 352 0.15 -25.79 -21.57
CA SER A 352 -0.95 -25.92 -20.63
C SER A 352 -0.51 -26.67 -19.37
N VAL A 353 -0.92 -26.20 -18.19
CA VAL A 353 -0.42 -26.70 -16.91
C VAL A 353 -0.71 -28.20 -16.73
N GLU A 354 -1.81 -28.67 -17.32
CA GLU A 354 -2.26 -30.06 -17.33
C GLU A 354 -1.31 -31.01 -18.10
N GLN A 355 -0.39 -30.47 -18.89
CA GLN A 355 0.68 -31.24 -19.53
C GLN A 355 1.85 -31.52 -18.58
N SER A 356 2.00 -30.71 -17.51
CA SER A 356 3.03 -30.94 -16.49
C SER A 356 2.59 -32.05 -15.53
N ARG A 357 3.41 -33.10 -15.41
CA ARG A 357 3.18 -34.18 -14.44
C ARG A 357 3.15 -33.64 -13.02
N PHE A 358 4.00 -32.68 -12.70
CA PHE A 358 4.05 -32.05 -11.39
C PHE A 358 2.71 -31.41 -11.01
N TRP A 359 2.06 -30.70 -11.93
CA TRP A 359 0.77 -30.06 -11.69
C TRP A 359 -0.31 -31.06 -11.26
N LYS A 360 -0.39 -32.21 -11.95
CA LYS A 360 -1.32 -33.29 -11.60
C LYS A 360 -1.10 -33.84 -10.18
N LEU A 361 0.10 -33.72 -9.62
CA LEU A 361 0.34 -34.19 -8.25
C LEU A 361 -0.23 -33.25 -7.20
N ILE A 362 -0.30 -31.95 -7.49
CA ILE A 362 -0.67 -30.91 -6.52
C ILE A 362 -2.12 -30.44 -6.66
N ASP A 363 -2.72 -30.55 -7.85
CA ASP A 363 -4.05 -30.00 -8.15
C ASP A 363 -5.15 -31.07 -8.28
N ASP A 364 -4.80 -32.31 -8.65
CA ASP A 364 -5.75 -33.42 -8.74
C ASP A 364 -6.17 -33.88 -7.33
N PRO A 365 -7.48 -34.06 -7.03
CA PRO A 365 -7.95 -34.61 -5.75
C PRO A 365 -7.33 -35.97 -5.38
N ASP A 366 -6.97 -36.80 -6.35
CA ASP A 366 -6.28 -38.09 -6.15
C ASP A 366 -4.74 -37.95 -6.20
N GLY A 367 -4.24 -36.72 -6.36
CA GLY A 367 -2.83 -36.37 -6.42
C GLY A 367 -2.11 -36.58 -5.08
N LYS A 368 -0.91 -37.15 -5.13
CA LYS A 368 -0.12 -37.48 -3.92
C LYS A 368 0.31 -36.26 -3.09
N MET A 369 0.23 -35.06 -3.66
CA MET A 369 0.59 -33.79 -3.04
C MET A 369 -0.61 -32.84 -2.98
N PHE A 370 -1.84 -33.36 -3.13
CA PHE A 370 -3.06 -32.59 -2.97
C PHE A 370 -3.12 -31.98 -1.56
N GLY A 371 -3.39 -30.68 -1.49
CA GLY A 371 -3.44 -29.92 -0.23
C GLY A 371 -2.09 -29.43 0.32
N VAL A 372 -0.97 -29.73 -0.33
CA VAL A 372 0.35 -29.20 0.07
C VAL A 372 0.49 -27.71 -0.27
N PHE A 373 -0.12 -27.28 -1.38
CA PHE A 373 -0.11 -25.90 -1.85
C PHE A 373 -1.51 -25.29 -1.72
N ASN A 374 -1.60 -24.06 -1.19
CA ASN A 374 -2.85 -23.32 -1.09
C ASN A 374 -3.28 -22.76 -2.46
N ALA A 375 -4.42 -22.03 -2.51
CA ALA A 375 -4.98 -21.56 -3.77
C ALA A 375 -4.02 -20.58 -4.49
N THR A 376 -3.44 -19.66 -3.73
CA THR A 376 -2.51 -18.64 -4.23
C THR A 376 -1.21 -19.25 -4.74
N GLU A 377 -0.61 -20.17 -3.99
CA GLU A 377 0.59 -20.88 -4.40
C GLU A 377 0.36 -21.70 -5.68
N LYS A 378 -0.80 -22.35 -5.81
CA LYS A 378 -1.18 -23.04 -7.04
C LYS A 378 -1.33 -22.06 -8.20
N GLN A 379 -1.90 -20.88 -7.98
CA GLN A 379 -1.98 -19.84 -9.03
C GLN A 379 -0.60 -19.35 -9.47
N ILE A 380 0.33 -19.13 -8.53
CA ILE A 380 1.74 -18.79 -8.79
C ILE A 380 2.41 -19.85 -9.68
N ILE A 381 2.33 -21.11 -9.27
CA ILE A 381 2.90 -22.24 -10.04
C ILE A 381 2.23 -22.37 -11.41
N ARG A 382 0.91 -22.18 -11.49
CA ARG A 382 0.14 -22.25 -12.74
C ARG A 382 0.64 -21.23 -13.75
N ASP A 383 0.67 -19.96 -13.37
CA ASP A 383 1.10 -18.88 -14.26
C ASP A 383 2.57 -19.03 -14.66
N TRP A 384 3.41 -19.53 -13.75
CA TRP A 384 4.81 -19.82 -14.04
C TRP A 384 4.97 -20.91 -15.10
N ILE A 385 4.23 -22.02 -14.98
CA ILE A 385 4.23 -23.11 -15.97
C ILE A 385 3.67 -22.64 -17.31
N GLN A 386 2.50 -21.99 -17.31
CA GLN A 386 1.76 -21.66 -18.53
C GLN A 386 2.36 -20.48 -19.29
N GLY A 387 2.94 -19.51 -18.58
CA GLY A 387 3.38 -18.24 -19.13
C GLY A 387 2.20 -17.30 -19.47
N PRO A 388 2.51 -16.06 -19.86
CA PRO A 388 1.51 -15.00 -20.05
C PRO A 388 0.51 -15.25 -21.19
N GLU A 389 0.92 -15.92 -22.26
CA GLU A 389 0.06 -16.22 -23.42
C GLU A 389 -1.11 -17.16 -23.08
N LEU A 390 -0.94 -17.99 -22.04
CA LEU A 390 -1.94 -18.95 -21.58
C LEU A 390 -2.52 -18.56 -20.21
N ALA A 391 -2.13 -17.40 -19.67
CA ALA A 391 -2.59 -16.92 -18.38
C ALA A 391 -4.11 -16.69 -18.40
N ARG A 392 -4.77 -17.12 -17.33
CA ARG A 392 -6.22 -16.97 -17.19
C ARG A 392 -6.52 -15.96 -16.09
N ARG A 393 -7.55 -15.14 -16.32
CA ARG A 393 -8.16 -14.34 -15.26
C ARG A 393 -8.78 -15.24 -14.18
N LEU A 394 -8.89 -14.73 -12.97
CA LEU A 394 -9.65 -15.37 -11.90
C LEU A 394 -11.15 -15.35 -12.23
N SER A 395 -11.86 -16.39 -11.80
CA SER A 395 -13.32 -16.41 -11.87
C SER A 395 -13.90 -15.35 -10.94
N SER A 396 -14.93 -14.63 -11.40
CA SER A 396 -15.64 -13.67 -10.56
C SER A 396 -16.42 -14.41 -9.48
N HIS A 397 -15.79 -14.68 -8.34
CA HIS A 397 -16.51 -15.05 -7.13
C HIS A 397 -16.84 -13.78 -6.35
N GLN A 398 -18.07 -13.70 -5.83
CA GLN A 398 -18.43 -12.66 -4.89
C GLN A 398 -17.49 -12.76 -3.70
N LEU A 399 -16.68 -11.71 -3.50
CA LEU A 399 -15.81 -11.57 -2.34
C LEU A 399 -16.71 -11.59 -1.12
N ARG A 400 -16.45 -12.52 -0.19
CA ARG A 400 -17.09 -12.47 1.11
C ARG A 400 -16.31 -11.47 1.93
N THR A 401 -16.91 -10.30 2.18
CA THR A 401 -16.45 -9.44 3.27
C THR A 401 -16.52 -10.26 4.54
N GLN A 402 -15.37 -10.54 5.15
CA GLN A 402 -15.35 -11.23 6.43
C GLN A 402 -15.87 -10.23 7.47
N THR A 403 -16.99 -10.55 8.12
CA THR A 403 -17.39 -9.78 9.30
C THR A 403 -16.34 -10.05 10.38
N PRO A 404 -15.63 -9.03 10.89
CA PRO A 404 -14.61 -9.25 11.90
C PRO A 404 -15.23 -9.94 13.12
N ILE A 405 -14.61 -11.04 13.58
CA ILE A 405 -15.01 -11.71 14.82
C ILE A 405 -14.53 -10.83 15.97
N ILE A 406 -15.47 -10.12 16.59
CA ILE A 406 -15.16 -9.22 17.69
C ILE A 406 -14.88 -10.04 18.95
N SER A 407 -13.74 -9.79 19.59
CA SER A 407 -13.45 -10.39 20.90
C SER A 407 -14.33 -9.79 21.99
N ARG A 408 -14.65 -10.58 23.04
CA ARG A 408 -15.39 -10.05 24.21
C ARG A 408 -14.68 -8.88 24.87
N GLN A 409 -13.35 -8.84 24.82
CA GLN A 409 -12.55 -7.77 25.38
C GLN A 409 -12.72 -6.46 24.61
N GLU A 410 -12.74 -6.50 23.27
CA GLU A 410 -13.01 -5.32 22.45
C GLU A 410 -14.44 -4.79 22.63
N GLN A 411 -15.43 -5.68 22.78
CA GLN A 411 -16.81 -5.27 23.11
C GLN A 411 -16.86 -4.49 24.42
N HIS A 412 -16.19 -4.99 25.45
CA HIS A 412 -16.13 -4.31 26.75
C HIS A 412 -15.48 -2.92 26.63
N LYS A 413 -14.31 -2.83 25.98
CA LYS A 413 -13.63 -1.55 25.73
C LYS A 413 -14.53 -0.56 25.00
N LEU A 414 -15.30 -1.02 24.01
CA LEU A 414 -16.23 -0.18 23.24
C LEU A 414 -17.40 0.32 24.11
N GLU A 415 -17.93 -0.52 24.99
CA GLU A 415 -18.97 -0.13 25.95
C GLU A 415 -18.45 0.90 26.96
N GLU A 416 -17.25 0.71 27.49
CA GLU A 416 -16.59 1.68 28.38
C GLU A 416 -16.40 3.03 27.69
N LEU A 417 -15.87 3.04 26.46
CA LEU A 417 -15.66 4.25 25.68
C LEU A 417 -16.99 4.98 25.40
N ARG A 418 -18.05 4.25 25.06
CA ARG A 418 -19.41 4.81 24.89
C ARG A 418 -19.95 5.45 26.16
N LEU A 419 -19.74 4.82 27.32
CA LEU A 419 -20.16 5.35 28.61
C LEU A 419 -19.36 6.60 28.98
N HIS A 420 -18.06 6.60 28.71
CA HIS A 420 -17.20 7.77 28.92
C HIS A 420 -17.67 8.95 28.08
N LEU A 421 -17.87 8.77 26.76
CA LEU A 421 -18.34 9.83 25.87
C LEU A 421 -19.71 10.42 26.25
N LYS A 422 -20.60 9.62 26.84
CA LYS A 422 -21.91 10.08 27.31
C LYS A 422 -21.82 11.03 28.52
N ARG A 423 -20.71 10.97 29.26
CA ARG A 423 -20.48 11.82 30.44
C ARG A 423 -19.82 13.14 30.10
N CYS A 424 -19.26 13.28 28.90
CA CYS A 424 -18.62 14.51 28.44
C CYS A 424 -19.65 15.59 28.13
N ASP A 425 -19.37 16.81 28.59
CA ASP A 425 -20.32 17.93 28.53
C ASP A 425 -20.27 18.67 27.19
N ASN A 426 -19.14 18.62 26.47
CA ASN A 426 -18.93 19.35 25.23
C ASN A 426 -18.24 18.49 24.15
N ASN A 427 -18.09 19.05 22.95
CA ASN A 427 -17.48 18.35 21.81
C ASN A 427 -15.96 18.31 21.87
N GLU A 428 -15.30 19.29 22.50
CA GLU A 428 -13.85 19.35 22.62
C GLU A 428 -13.31 18.19 23.48
N GLU A 429 -13.92 17.98 24.65
CA GLU A 429 -13.60 16.85 25.54
C GLU A 429 -13.85 15.49 24.86
N LYS A 430 -14.91 15.39 24.05
CA LYS A 430 -15.18 14.18 23.26
C LYS A 430 -14.09 13.95 22.22
N LEU A 431 -13.65 14.99 21.53
CA LEU A 431 -12.59 14.88 20.53
C LEU A 431 -11.26 14.46 21.17
N GLU A 432 -10.91 15.01 22.34
CA GLU A 432 -9.71 14.61 23.09
C GLU A 432 -9.72 13.10 23.42
N ILE A 433 -10.86 12.59 23.89
CA ILE A 433 -11.02 11.16 24.21
C ILE A 433 -10.99 10.28 22.96
N LEU A 434 -11.55 10.75 21.85
CA LEU A 434 -11.66 9.98 20.60
C LEU A 434 -10.39 9.96 19.77
N THR A 435 -9.58 11.03 19.82
CA THR A 435 -8.41 11.22 18.96
C THR A 435 -7.42 10.04 18.98
N PRO A 436 -7.09 9.43 20.14
CA PRO A 436 -6.20 8.26 20.17
C PRO A 436 -6.73 7.05 19.37
N TYR A 437 -8.05 6.91 19.23
CA TYR A 437 -8.67 5.77 18.54
C TYR A 437 -8.76 5.96 17.03
N VAL A 438 -8.64 7.20 16.54
CA VAL A 438 -8.56 7.47 15.10
C VAL A 438 -7.12 7.45 14.60
N ALA A 439 -6.13 7.20 15.46
CA ALA A 439 -4.72 7.12 15.09
C ALA A 439 -4.39 5.95 14.14
N PRO A 440 -3.23 6.00 13.44
CA PRO A 440 -2.85 4.99 12.43
C PRO A 440 -2.84 3.53 12.91
N HIS A 441 -2.56 3.28 14.18
CA HIS A 441 -2.54 1.92 14.75
C HIS A 441 -3.92 1.35 15.06
N CYS A 442 -4.98 2.18 15.10
CA CYS A 442 -6.28 1.80 15.65
C CYS A 442 -7.47 2.04 14.70
N HIS A 443 -7.40 3.02 13.80
CA HIS A 443 -8.58 3.51 13.05
C HIS A 443 -9.34 2.44 12.24
N TYR A 444 -8.64 1.42 11.75
CA TYR A 444 -9.22 0.31 10.97
C TYR A 444 -9.81 -0.80 11.86
N GLN A 445 -9.54 -0.78 13.16
CA GLN A 445 -10.10 -1.71 14.14
C GLN A 445 -11.51 -1.27 14.56
N GLN A 446 -12.28 -2.15 15.22
CA GLN A 446 -13.67 -1.85 15.57
C GLN A 446 -13.83 -0.58 16.43
N LEU A 447 -12.97 -0.40 17.43
CA LEU A 447 -12.96 0.81 18.28
C LEU A 447 -12.68 2.06 17.45
N GLY A 448 -11.68 2.00 16.58
CA GLY A 448 -11.28 3.11 15.72
C GLY A 448 -12.32 3.46 14.67
N LEU A 449 -12.97 2.47 14.06
CA LEU A 449 -14.10 2.68 13.14
C LEU A 449 -15.25 3.41 13.85
N TRP A 450 -15.63 2.96 15.04
CA TRP A 450 -16.68 3.62 15.82
C TRP A 450 -16.27 5.04 16.24
N ALA A 451 -15.01 5.24 16.66
CA ALA A 451 -14.48 6.54 17.05
C ALA A 451 -14.45 7.51 15.88
N THR A 452 -13.96 7.08 14.72
CA THR A 452 -13.95 7.84 13.45
C THR A 452 -15.35 8.31 13.09
N GLN A 453 -16.36 7.45 13.25
CA GLN A 453 -17.75 7.82 13.02
C GLN A 453 -18.22 8.93 13.99
N GLN A 454 -17.79 8.90 15.26
CA GLN A 454 -18.14 9.96 16.22
C GLN A 454 -17.41 11.27 15.91
N VAL A 455 -16.10 11.21 15.61
CA VAL A 455 -15.30 12.38 15.21
C VAL A 455 -15.91 13.04 13.97
N SER A 456 -16.27 12.24 12.96
CA SER A 456 -16.92 12.73 11.73
C SER A 456 -18.26 13.42 12.02
N LYS A 457 -19.09 12.86 12.91
CA LYS A 457 -20.36 13.49 13.32
C LYS A 457 -20.15 14.82 14.07
N ILE A 458 -19.10 14.92 14.88
CA ILE A 458 -18.79 16.13 15.64
C ILE A 458 -18.28 17.24 14.72
N LEU A 459 -17.33 16.94 13.83
CA LEU A 459 -16.65 17.93 12.99
C LEU A 459 -17.42 18.24 11.70
N PHE A 460 -18.07 17.24 11.09
CA PHE A 460 -18.73 17.31 9.78
C PHE A 460 -20.11 16.64 9.78
N PRO A 461 -21.08 17.15 10.57
CA PRO A 461 -22.37 16.51 10.77
C PRO A 461 -23.20 16.36 9.48
N PHE A 462 -23.13 17.34 8.56
CA PHE A 462 -23.89 17.30 7.31
C PHE A 462 -23.34 16.24 6.35
N GLN A 463 -22.03 16.25 6.11
CA GLN A 463 -21.34 15.30 5.24
C GLN A 463 -21.55 13.87 5.75
N THR A 464 -21.41 13.65 7.06
CA THR A 464 -21.59 12.33 7.66
C THR A 464 -23.02 11.80 7.52
N GLN A 465 -24.05 12.67 7.56
CA GLN A 465 -25.45 12.26 7.36
C GLN A 465 -25.78 11.93 5.90
N ALA A 466 -25.06 12.52 4.95
CA ALA A 466 -25.30 12.31 3.52
C ALA A 466 -24.83 10.92 3.05
N VAL A 467 -23.94 10.26 3.79
CA VAL A 467 -23.41 8.95 3.41
C VAL A 467 -24.31 7.83 3.94
N GLN A 468 -24.87 7.03 3.03
CA GLN A 468 -25.63 5.82 3.34
C GLN A 468 -24.86 4.59 2.85
N PHE A 469 -24.33 3.81 3.78
CA PHE A 469 -23.81 2.48 3.49
C PHE A 469 -24.95 1.47 3.68
N SER A 470 -25.37 0.84 2.57
CA SER A 470 -26.46 -0.14 2.52
C SER A 470 -26.07 -1.52 3.02
#